data_AF-A0A963QQI3-F1
#
_entry.id   AF-A0A963QQI3-F1
#
_cell.length_a   1.000
_cell.length_b   1.000
_cell.length_c   1.000
_cell.angle_alpha   90.00
_cell.angle_beta   90.00
_cell.angle_gamma   90.00
#
_symmetry.space_group_name_H-M   'P 1'
#
loop_
_entity.id
_entity.type
_entity.pdbx_description
1 polymer ?
#
loop_
_entity_poly.entity_id
_entity_poly.type
_entity_poly.pdbx_seq_one_letter_code
_entity_poly.pdbx_strand_id
1 'polypeptide(L)'
;IDTEYRGQPSQLELSVAWGQFDGMQVECVQQHNDVPSAFRDSYPDGPPSGVGGIHHFGMINPDYDKALAGCLEQGFVPATSGNFNGTRFAHVDTRDAYGFMTELTEGTDDILTFYREIEESAQNWDGTDPIRPL
;
A
#
# COMPACT_ATOMS: atom_id res chain seq x y z
N ILE A 1 4.48 11.85 -4.07
CA ILE A 1 3.49 10.90 -4.62
C ILE A 1 2.29 11.73 -5.00
N ASP A 2 1.86 11.66 -6.25
CA ASP A 2 0.62 12.31 -6.66
C ASP A 2 -0.53 11.36 -6.34
N THR A 3 -1.43 11.80 -5.47
CA THR A 3 -2.53 10.95 -4.98
C THR A 3 -3.87 11.64 -5.10
N GLU A 4 -4.90 10.84 -5.33
CA GLU A 4 -6.29 11.22 -5.17
C GLU A 4 -6.90 10.42 -4.01
N TYR A 5 -7.75 11.05 -3.22
CA TYR A 5 -8.58 10.42 -2.21
C TYR A 5 -10.05 10.69 -2.54
N ARG A 6 -10.84 9.63 -2.70
CA ARG A 6 -12.25 9.69 -3.13
C ARG A 6 -12.46 10.57 -4.37
N GLY A 7 -11.55 10.46 -5.34
CA GLY A 7 -11.56 11.20 -6.60
C GLY A 7 -11.25 12.69 -6.49
N GLN A 8 -10.69 13.15 -5.36
CA GLN A 8 -10.20 14.51 -5.17
C GLN A 8 -8.69 14.50 -4.96
N PRO A 9 -7.94 15.46 -5.52
CA PRO A 9 -6.51 15.58 -5.26
C PRO A 9 -6.21 15.63 -3.76
N SER A 10 -5.21 14.86 -3.33
CA SER A 10 -4.74 14.80 -1.94
C SER A 10 -3.22 14.81 -1.88
N GLN A 11 -2.68 15.38 -0.82
CA GLN A 11 -1.24 15.42 -0.54
C GLN A 11 -0.96 14.68 0.76
N LEU A 12 -0.69 13.38 0.64
CA LEU A 12 -0.31 12.56 1.78
C LEU A 12 1.17 12.76 2.12
N GLU A 13 1.44 12.95 3.40
CA GLU A 13 2.79 12.88 3.95
C GLU A 13 2.95 11.56 4.69
N LEU A 14 3.76 10.65 4.13
CA LEU A 14 3.91 9.29 4.64
C LEU A 14 5.39 8.98 4.90
N SER A 15 5.66 8.21 5.96
CA SER A 15 6.83 7.35 6.02
C SER A 15 6.39 5.92 5.72
N VAL A 16 7.21 5.22 4.95
CA VAL A 16 7.00 3.83 4.60
C VAL A 16 8.29 3.06 4.86
N ALA A 17 8.17 1.90 5.49
CA ALA A 17 9.27 0.96 5.64
C ALA A 17 8.81 -0.41 5.12
N TRP A 18 9.65 -1.03 4.30
CA TRP A 18 9.40 -2.36 3.76
C TRP A 18 10.32 -3.38 4.42
N GLY A 19 9.77 -4.55 4.69
CA GLY A 19 10.49 -5.71 5.18
C GLY A 19 9.89 -6.98 4.60
N GLN A 20 10.48 -8.12 4.93
CA GLN A 20 10.06 -9.42 4.40
C GLN A 20 9.96 -10.42 5.54
N PHE A 21 8.91 -11.23 5.49
CA PHE A 21 8.65 -12.29 6.45
C PHE A 21 8.03 -13.50 5.73
N ASP A 22 8.75 -14.61 5.71
CA ASP A 22 8.29 -15.90 5.17
C ASP A 22 7.73 -15.81 3.72
N GLY A 23 8.44 -15.09 2.84
CA GLY A 23 8.02 -14.90 1.45
C GLY A 23 6.90 -13.89 1.24
N MET A 24 6.49 -13.16 2.29
CA MET A 24 5.55 -12.06 2.22
C MET A 24 6.23 -10.74 2.56
N GLN A 25 6.01 -9.74 1.71
CA GLN A 25 6.41 -8.38 2.02
C GLN A 25 5.50 -7.78 3.08
N VAL A 26 6.10 -7.13 4.07
CA VAL A 26 5.42 -6.35 5.10
C VAL A 26 5.72 -4.89 4.88
N GLU A 27 4.67 -4.08 4.76
CA GLU A 27 4.77 -2.63 4.64
C GLU A 27 4.26 -1.96 5.93
N CYS A 28 5.14 -1.18 6.57
CA CYS A 28 4.80 -0.34 7.71
C CYS A 28 4.60 1.10 7.23
N VAL A 29 3.37 1.59 7.31
CA VAL A 29 3.01 2.95 6.88
C VAL A 29 2.65 3.82 8.08
N GLN A 30 3.20 5.04 8.11
CA GLN A 30 2.80 6.09 9.03
C GLN A 30 2.47 7.35 8.26
N GLN A 31 1.24 7.85 8.43
CA GLN A 31 0.85 9.18 7.95
C GLN A 31 1.21 10.26 8.97
N HIS A 32 1.74 11.39 8.50
CA HIS A 32 2.27 12.48 9.33
C HIS A 32 1.42 13.75 9.34
N ASN A 33 0.46 13.89 8.42
CA ASN A 33 -0.42 15.05 8.31
C ASN A 33 -1.88 14.69 8.52
N ASP A 34 -2.75 15.69 8.67
CA ASP A 34 -4.18 15.52 9.02
C ASP A 34 -5.16 15.43 7.84
N VAL A 35 -4.65 15.30 6.61
CA VAL A 35 -5.54 15.21 5.44
C VAL A 35 -6.34 13.90 5.45
N PRO A 36 -7.59 13.90 4.94
CA PRO A 36 -8.38 12.69 4.73
C PRO A 36 -7.64 11.67 3.84
N SER A 37 -7.74 10.39 4.18
CA SER A 37 -7.01 9.31 3.51
C SER A 37 -7.67 7.95 3.73
N ALA A 38 -7.33 6.98 2.87
CA ALA A 38 -7.70 5.58 3.07
C ALA A 38 -7.22 5.02 4.43
N PHE A 39 -6.05 5.45 4.90
CA PHE A 39 -5.52 5.05 6.21
C PHE A 39 -6.42 5.52 7.36
N ARG A 40 -6.88 6.79 7.30
CA ARG A 40 -7.83 7.34 8.29
C ARG A 40 -9.24 6.76 8.15
N ASP A 41 -9.65 6.33 6.97
CA ASP A 41 -10.93 5.62 6.83
C ASP A 41 -10.92 4.33 7.67
N SER A 42 -9.78 3.62 7.70
CA SER A 42 -9.62 2.37 8.45
C SER A 42 -9.34 2.59 9.94
N TYR A 43 -8.55 3.63 10.25
CA TYR A 43 -8.08 3.93 11.59
C TYR A 43 -8.24 5.43 11.88
N PRO A 44 -9.48 5.93 12.09
CA PRO A 44 -9.76 7.37 12.21
C PRO A 44 -9.08 8.01 13.43
N ASP A 45 -9.02 7.29 14.54
CA ASP A 45 -8.37 7.70 15.78
C ASP A 45 -6.95 7.08 15.94
N GLY A 46 -6.42 6.52 14.85
CA GLY A 46 -5.24 5.66 14.89
C GLY A 46 -5.54 4.21 15.27
N PRO A 47 -4.53 3.33 15.21
CA PRO A 47 -4.69 1.91 15.48
C PRO A 47 -5.01 1.64 16.96
N PRO A 48 -5.85 0.63 17.27
CA PRO A 48 -6.12 0.22 18.65
C PRO A 48 -4.82 -0.04 19.40
N SER A 49 -4.71 0.46 20.64
CA SER A 49 -3.52 0.33 21.50
C SER A 49 -2.21 0.97 20.99
N GLY A 50 -2.22 1.70 19.88
CA GLY A 50 -1.03 2.34 19.30
C GLY A 50 -0.05 1.37 18.62
N VAL A 51 -0.44 0.11 18.43
CA VAL A 51 0.44 -0.96 17.92
C VAL A 51 0.34 -1.15 16.39
N GLY A 52 -0.44 -0.31 15.68
CA GLY A 52 -0.71 -0.51 14.26
C GLY A 52 -1.89 -1.45 14.00
N GLY A 53 -2.23 -1.63 12.73
CA GLY A 53 -3.28 -2.55 12.27
C GLY A 53 -3.14 -2.80 10.78
N ILE A 54 -3.75 -3.89 10.29
CA ILE A 54 -3.73 -4.22 8.86
C ILE A 54 -4.59 -3.22 8.11
N HIS A 55 -3.98 -2.44 7.23
CA HIS A 55 -4.69 -1.47 6.39
C HIS A 55 -5.14 -2.10 5.07
N HIS A 56 -4.22 -2.74 4.36
CA HIS A 56 -4.49 -3.35 3.07
C HIS A 56 -3.80 -4.72 2.90
N PHE A 57 -4.22 -5.46 1.90
CA PHE A 57 -3.46 -6.55 1.29
C PHE A 57 -3.16 -6.20 -0.16
N GLY A 58 -1.87 -6.14 -0.51
CA GLY A 58 -1.40 -5.67 -1.80
C GLY A 58 -1.12 -6.78 -2.80
N MET A 59 -1.42 -6.51 -4.07
CA MET A 59 -1.16 -7.40 -5.18
C MET A 59 -0.51 -6.64 -6.33
N ILE A 60 0.52 -7.23 -6.93
CA ILE A 60 1.13 -6.73 -8.16
C ILE A 60 0.34 -7.32 -9.34
N ASN A 61 -0.15 -6.44 -10.21
CA ASN A 61 -1.07 -6.78 -11.29
C ASN A 61 -0.39 -6.55 -12.64
N PRO A 62 -0.10 -7.61 -13.41
CA PRO A 62 0.43 -7.48 -14.77
C PRO A 62 -0.50 -6.71 -15.72
N ASP A 63 -1.81 -6.77 -15.46
CA ASP A 63 -2.85 -6.02 -16.17
C ASP A 63 -3.65 -5.22 -15.14
N TYR A 64 -3.11 -4.05 -14.79
CA TYR A 64 -3.68 -3.15 -13.78
C TYR A 64 -5.10 -2.71 -14.14
N ASP A 65 -5.33 -2.33 -15.38
CA ASP A 65 -6.62 -1.80 -15.83
C ASP A 65 -7.71 -2.87 -15.76
N LYS A 66 -7.38 -4.12 -16.12
CA LYS A 66 -8.30 -5.25 -15.95
C LYS A 66 -8.59 -5.57 -14.48
N ALA A 67 -7.58 -5.53 -13.62
CA ALA A 67 -7.76 -5.78 -12.19
C ALA A 67 -8.66 -4.70 -11.55
N LEU A 68 -8.44 -3.44 -11.90
CA LEU A 68 -9.27 -2.33 -11.44
C LEU A 68 -10.70 -2.43 -11.97
N ALA A 69 -10.88 -2.71 -13.27
CA ALA A 69 -12.21 -2.91 -13.86
C ALA A 69 -12.99 -4.04 -13.16
N GLY A 70 -12.33 -5.16 -12.85
CA GLY A 70 -12.96 -6.27 -12.11
C GLY A 70 -13.39 -5.90 -10.69
N CYS A 71 -12.68 -4.99 -10.02
CA CYS A 71 -13.11 -4.44 -8.73
C CYS A 71 -14.35 -3.55 -8.88
N LEU A 72 -14.33 -2.66 -9.88
CA LEU A 72 -15.42 -1.72 -10.17
C LEU A 72 -16.72 -2.46 -10.57
N GLU A 73 -16.62 -3.52 -11.37
CA GLU A 73 -17.76 -4.36 -11.76
C GLU A 73 -18.45 -5.04 -10.57
N GLN A 74 -17.68 -5.31 -9.50
CA GLN A 74 -18.20 -5.85 -8.24
C GLN A 74 -18.76 -4.76 -7.31
N GLY A 75 -18.69 -3.49 -7.72
CA GLY A 75 -19.16 -2.35 -6.94
C GLY A 75 -18.16 -1.81 -5.93
N PHE A 76 -16.92 -2.32 -5.91
CA PHE A 76 -15.86 -1.75 -5.09
C PHE A 76 -15.28 -0.51 -5.76
N VAL A 77 -14.87 0.48 -4.96
CA VAL A 77 -14.36 1.77 -5.47
C VAL A 77 -13.00 2.09 -4.87
N PRO A 78 -12.07 2.71 -5.62
CA PRO A 78 -10.84 3.25 -5.04
C PRO A 78 -11.13 4.26 -3.93
N ALA A 79 -10.59 4.03 -2.74
CA ALA A 79 -10.50 5.03 -1.68
C ALA A 79 -9.36 6.00 -1.96
N THR A 80 -8.21 5.46 -2.37
CA THR A 80 -7.04 6.23 -2.81
C THR A 80 -6.51 5.64 -4.11
N SER A 81 -6.07 6.49 -5.02
CA SER A 81 -5.33 6.09 -6.23
C SER A 81 -4.20 7.07 -6.48
N GLY A 82 -3.16 6.65 -7.17
CA GLY A 82 -2.05 7.54 -7.45
C GLY A 82 -0.98 6.93 -8.34
N ASN A 83 0.12 7.66 -8.43
CA ASN A 83 1.31 7.23 -9.13
C ASN A 83 2.55 7.42 -8.25
N PHE A 84 3.33 6.35 -8.13
CA PHE A 84 4.61 6.32 -7.43
C PHE A 84 5.71 5.99 -8.44
N ASN A 85 6.53 6.99 -8.79
CA ASN A 85 7.64 6.87 -9.73
C ASN A 85 7.27 6.16 -11.05
N GLY A 86 6.15 6.54 -11.66
CA GLY A 86 5.65 5.96 -12.89
C GLY A 86 4.76 4.74 -12.69
N THR A 87 4.75 4.12 -11.51
CA THR A 87 3.91 2.95 -11.20
C THR A 87 2.55 3.38 -10.64
N ARG A 88 1.47 2.95 -11.28
CA ARG A 88 0.10 3.20 -10.79
C ARG A 88 -0.23 2.30 -9.60
N PHE A 89 -0.99 2.84 -8.66
CA PHE A 89 -1.56 2.05 -7.57
C PHE A 89 -2.95 2.54 -7.19
N ALA A 90 -3.73 1.66 -6.56
CA ALA A 90 -5.01 2.00 -5.94
C ALA A 90 -5.30 1.15 -4.70
N HIS A 91 -5.66 1.82 -3.60
CA HIS A 91 -6.33 1.23 -2.45
C HIS A 91 -7.82 1.17 -2.74
N VAL A 92 -8.32 0.00 -3.13
CA VAL A 92 -9.73 -0.28 -3.35
C VAL A 92 -10.41 -0.54 -2.00
N ASP A 93 -11.53 0.14 -1.76
CA ASP A 93 -12.30 0.00 -0.53
C ASP A 93 -13.09 -1.30 -0.52
N THR A 94 -12.48 -2.34 0.03
CA THR A 94 -13.07 -3.68 0.18
C THR A 94 -13.28 -4.07 1.64
N ARG A 95 -13.20 -3.10 2.56
CA ARG A 95 -13.21 -3.32 4.01
C ARG A 95 -14.49 -3.97 4.50
N ASP A 96 -15.64 -3.56 3.99
CA ASP A 96 -16.93 -4.15 4.37
C ASP A 96 -17.04 -5.62 3.96
N ALA A 97 -16.31 -6.04 2.92
CA ALA A 97 -16.32 -7.41 2.42
C ALA A 97 -15.25 -8.30 3.09
N TYR A 98 -14.04 -7.78 3.31
CA TYR A 98 -12.87 -8.57 3.71
C TYR A 98 -12.23 -8.14 5.04
N GLY A 99 -12.64 -7.01 5.60
CA GLY A 99 -12.05 -6.44 6.83
C GLY A 99 -10.78 -5.62 6.61
N PHE A 100 -10.31 -5.48 5.37
CA PHE A 100 -9.15 -4.68 4.96
C PHE A 100 -9.35 -4.14 3.55
N MET A 101 -8.55 -3.17 3.13
CA MET A 101 -8.56 -2.68 1.75
C MET A 101 -7.74 -3.58 0.82
N THR A 102 -8.08 -3.62 -0.46
CA THR A 102 -7.29 -4.32 -1.47
C THR A 102 -6.42 -3.31 -2.19
N GLU A 103 -5.10 -3.48 -2.17
CA GLU A 103 -4.20 -2.66 -2.97
C GLU A 103 -3.90 -3.34 -4.31
N LEU A 104 -4.10 -2.59 -5.39
CA LEU A 104 -3.67 -2.94 -6.73
C LEU A 104 -2.46 -2.10 -7.08
N THR A 105 -1.34 -2.74 -7.37
CA THR A 105 -0.12 -2.08 -7.86
C THR A 105 0.15 -2.57 -9.28
N GLU A 106 0.45 -1.65 -10.20
CA GLU A 106 0.79 -2.01 -11.58
C GLU A 106 2.12 -2.75 -11.65
N GLY A 107 2.16 -3.89 -12.33
CA GLY A 107 3.36 -4.72 -12.48
C GLY A 107 4.35 -4.20 -13.50
N THR A 108 4.93 -3.03 -13.27
CA THR A 108 6.04 -2.49 -14.05
C THR A 108 7.36 -3.23 -13.74
N ASP A 109 8.31 -3.22 -14.68
CA ASP A 109 9.63 -3.83 -14.43
C ASP A 109 10.36 -3.15 -13.26
N ASP A 110 10.18 -1.84 -13.10
CA ASP A 110 10.78 -1.05 -12.01
C ASP A 110 10.24 -1.48 -10.65
N ILE A 111 8.91 -1.64 -10.49
CA ILE A 111 8.35 -2.06 -9.20
C ILE A 111 8.71 -3.52 -8.87
N LEU A 112 8.77 -4.39 -9.87
CA LEU A 112 9.19 -5.78 -9.70
C LEU A 112 10.66 -5.88 -9.28
N THR A 113 11.50 -4.99 -9.81
CA THR A 113 12.91 -4.90 -9.43
C THR A 113 13.02 -4.37 -8.00
N PHE A 114 12.31 -3.30 -7.67
CA PHE A 114 12.29 -2.71 -6.33
C PHE A 114 11.89 -3.72 -5.23
N TYR A 115 10.81 -4.46 -5.42
CA TYR A 115 10.38 -5.46 -4.42
C TYR A 115 11.33 -6.66 -4.34
N ARG A 116 12.02 -7.01 -5.42
CA ARG A 116 13.08 -8.03 -5.40
C ARG A 116 14.29 -7.55 -4.58
N GLU A 117 14.70 -6.30 -4.73
CA GLU A 117 15.80 -5.73 -3.93
C GLU A 117 15.46 -5.75 -2.43
N ILE A 118 14.20 -5.43 -2.08
CA ILE A 118 13.71 -5.56 -0.70
C ILE A 118 13.79 -7.02 -0.23
N GLU A 119 13.33 -7.99 -1.04
CA GLU A 119 13.45 -9.43 -0.77
C GLU A 119 14.89 -9.85 -0.49
N GLU A 120 15.80 -9.52 -1.40
CA GLU A 120 17.22 -9.84 -1.30
C GLU A 120 17.87 -9.20 -0.07
N SER A 121 17.52 -7.95 0.26
CA SER A 121 18.04 -7.24 1.43
C SER A 121 17.68 -7.90 2.77
N ALA A 122 16.58 -8.66 2.80
CA ALA A 122 16.12 -9.36 4.00
C ALA A 122 16.74 -10.76 4.14
N GLN A 123 17.32 -11.32 3.06
CA GLN A 123 17.91 -12.65 3.11
C GLN A 123 19.11 -12.70 4.06
N ASN A 124 19.12 -13.71 4.93
CA ASN A 124 20.16 -13.94 5.93
C ASN A 124 20.40 -12.77 6.89
N TRP A 125 19.45 -11.84 7.01
CA TRP A 125 19.53 -10.74 7.96
C TRP A 125 19.50 -11.29 9.39
N ASP A 126 20.48 -10.90 10.20
CA ASP A 126 20.67 -11.40 11.57
C ASP A 126 19.90 -10.60 12.64
N GLY A 127 19.12 -9.61 12.21
CA GLY A 127 18.36 -8.72 13.09
C GLY A 127 19.10 -7.43 13.47
N THR A 128 20.36 -7.24 13.05
CA THR A 128 21.13 -6.03 13.36
C THR A 128 20.90 -4.92 12.34
N ASP A 129 20.94 -3.65 12.74
CA ASP A 129 20.71 -2.50 11.85
C ASP A 129 19.40 -2.60 11.03
N PRO A 130 18.21 -2.57 11.68
CA PRO A 130 16.92 -2.81 11.02
C PRO A 130 16.48 -1.73 10.03
N ILE A 131 17.10 -0.55 10.07
CA ILE A 131 16.81 0.57 9.16
C ILE A 131 18.00 0.71 8.21
N ARG A 132 17.78 0.34 6.94
CA ARG A 132 18.79 0.34 5.88
C ARG A 132 18.24 1.10 4.68
N PRO A 133 19.04 1.96 4.02
CA PRO A 133 18.61 2.63 2.81
C PRO A 133 18.38 1.62 1.68
N LEU A 134 17.35 1.87 0.87
CA LEU A 134 17.11 1.23 -0.42
C LEU A 134 17.69 2.12 -1.53
#